data_AF-A0A957LJY8-F1
#
_entry.id   AF-A0A957LJY8-F1
#
_cell.length_a   1.000
_cell.length_b   1.000
_cell.length_c   1.000
_cell.angle_alpha   90.00
_cell.angle_beta   90.00
_cell.angle_gamma   90.00
#
_symmetry.space_group_name_H-M   'P 1'
#
loop_
_entity.id
_entity.type
_entity.pdbx_description
1 polymer ?
#
loop_
_entity_poly.entity_id
_entity_poly.type
_entity_poly.pdbx_seq_one_letter_code
_entity_poly.pdbx_strand_id
1 'polypeptide(L)'
;MSEKKPSPPQQNDPNLRNQGGNWFSRGWFWIVLIILLVIGSRYLFTNTGDAANLVGLNRVASYVQEEKVKSITVQGDNVMIVLNDSTKLQTRKENDESLLQTLRAFGVSEEQLQSLPIEVESAPNSSAIFSWLMMLLPMLLVFGFFIFIMRQAGGGGQNRAMQFGRSRARKMEGADRPTVTFADVAGSDEAKQ
;
A
#
# COMPACT_ATOMS: atom_id res chain seq x y z
N MET A 1 2.69 43.84 58.87
CA MET A 1 3.64 44.21 57.80
C MET A 1 4.13 42.90 57.17
N SER A 2 3.63 42.50 56.01
CA SER A 2 3.98 41.21 55.39
C SER A 2 5.01 41.46 54.29
N GLU A 3 6.25 41.03 54.53
CA GLU A 3 7.40 41.27 53.67
C GLU A 3 7.38 40.25 52.52
N LYS A 4 7.12 40.76 51.30
CA LYS A 4 7.03 39.94 50.09
C LYS A 4 8.45 39.56 49.65
N LYS A 5 8.85 38.31 49.91
CA LYS A 5 10.12 37.76 49.40
C LYS A 5 10.18 37.91 47.87
N PRO A 6 11.32 38.37 47.30
CA PRO A 6 11.47 38.46 45.85
C PRO A 6 11.58 37.06 45.24
N SER A 7 10.91 36.86 44.10
CA SER A 7 10.94 35.62 43.34
C SER A 7 12.33 35.35 42.75
N PRO A 8 12.82 34.10 42.72
CA PRO A 8 14.12 33.78 42.16
C PRO A 8 14.16 34.02 40.64
N PRO A 9 15.34 34.33 40.06
CA PRO A 9 15.47 34.61 38.64
C PRO A 9 15.15 33.35 37.82
N GLN A 10 14.37 33.51 36.75
CA GLN A 10 14.07 32.44 35.80
C GLN A 10 15.36 32.02 35.09
N GLN A 11 15.84 30.83 35.44
CA GLN A 11 16.97 30.19 34.77
C GLN A 11 16.48 29.67 33.42
N ASN A 12 16.83 30.38 32.34
CA ASN A 12 16.57 29.93 30.98
C ASN A 12 17.44 28.71 30.68
N ASP A 13 16.86 27.51 30.77
CA ASP A 13 17.51 26.27 30.34
C ASP A 13 17.66 26.27 28.80
N PRO A 14 18.89 26.31 28.24
CA PRO A 14 19.11 26.32 26.78
C PRO A 14 18.93 24.94 26.13
N ASN A 15 18.53 23.92 26.91
CA ASN A 15 18.51 22.52 26.46
C ASN A 15 17.09 21.98 26.20
N LEU A 16 16.17 22.81 25.73
CA LEU A 16 15.04 22.33 24.92
C LEU A 16 15.52 22.02 23.50
N ARG A 17 16.55 21.17 23.38
CA ARG A 17 16.98 20.62 22.10
C ARG A 17 15.89 19.67 21.66
N ASN A 18 14.99 20.21 20.85
CA ASN A 18 13.98 19.52 20.08
C ASN A 18 14.54 18.20 19.54
N GLN A 19 14.27 17.10 20.25
CA GLN A 19 14.43 15.76 19.73
C GLN A 19 13.27 15.52 18.76
N GLY A 20 13.31 16.22 17.63
CA GLY A 20 12.49 15.92 16.46
C GLY A 20 12.95 14.59 15.90
N GLY A 21 12.53 13.51 16.55
CA GLY A 21 12.94 12.16 16.20
C GLY A 21 12.44 11.83 14.81
N ASN A 22 13.35 11.83 13.83
CA ASN A 22 13.30 11.11 12.55
C ASN A 22 11.92 10.95 11.87
N TRP A 23 11.01 11.93 12.02
CA TRP A 23 9.68 11.84 11.44
C TRP A 23 9.78 11.86 9.91
N PHE A 24 10.70 12.63 9.35
CA PHE A 24 10.92 12.67 7.90
C PHE A 24 11.52 11.37 7.33
N SER A 25 12.39 10.66 8.05
CA SER A 25 12.96 9.39 7.57
C SER A 25 12.06 8.16 7.79
N ARG A 26 10.96 8.31 8.53
CA ARG A 26 9.87 7.33 8.64
C ARG A 26 8.61 7.74 7.86
N GLY A 27 8.45 9.04 7.57
CA GLY A 27 7.29 9.61 6.89
C GLY A 27 7.23 9.25 5.41
N TRP A 28 8.38 9.13 4.74
CA TRP A 28 8.41 8.71 3.33
C TRP A 28 7.83 7.30 3.13
N PHE A 29 8.04 6.39 4.09
CA PHE A 29 7.42 5.06 4.07
C PHE A 29 5.89 5.14 4.12
N TRP A 30 5.34 5.97 5.01
CA TRP A 30 3.89 6.17 5.11
C TRP A 30 3.31 6.89 3.89
N ILE A 31 4.05 7.82 3.28
CA ILE A 31 3.66 8.49 2.03
C ILE A 31 3.59 7.48 0.89
N VAL A 32 4.61 6.63 0.72
CA VAL A 32 4.62 5.59 -0.31
C VAL A 32 3.50 4.57 -0.07
N LEU A 33 3.25 4.20 1.19
CA LEU A 33 2.15 3.29 1.57
C LEU A 33 0.78 3.89 1.20
N ILE A 34 0.56 5.17 1.47
CA ILE A 34 -0.70 5.86 1.13
C ILE A 34 -0.87 5.95 -0.38
N ILE A 35 0.19 6.29 -1.14
CA ILE A 35 0.14 6.33 -2.60
C ILE A 35 -0.23 4.95 -3.15
N LEU A 36 0.39 3.89 -2.63
CA LEU A 36 0.06 2.51 -2.99
C LEU A 36 -1.37 2.12 -2.63
N LEU A 37 -1.85 2.56 -1.47
CA LEU A 37 -3.21 2.28 -1.03
C LEU A 37 -4.23 3.03 -1.88
N VAL A 38 -3.94 4.25 -2.33
CA VAL A 38 -4.79 5.01 -3.27
C VAL A 38 -4.79 4.38 -4.67
N ILE A 39 -3.66 3.91 -5.16
CA ILE A 39 -3.57 3.22 -6.45
C ILE A 39 -4.24 1.83 -6.37
N GLY A 40 -4.01 1.10 -5.29
CA GLY A 40 -4.63 -0.19 -5.02
C GLY A 40 -6.14 -0.08 -4.81
N SER A 41 -6.61 0.94 -4.10
CA SER A 41 -8.04 1.18 -3.93
C SER A 41 -8.70 1.49 -5.26
N ARG A 42 -8.07 2.31 -6.12
CA ARG A 42 -8.56 2.51 -7.49
C ARG A 42 -8.75 1.16 -8.19
N TYR A 43 -7.77 0.26 -8.18
CA TYR A 43 -7.90 -1.06 -8.81
C TYR A 43 -8.98 -1.96 -8.18
N LEU A 44 -9.16 -1.91 -6.86
CA LEU A 44 -10.20 -2.68 -6.16
C LEU A 44 -11.61 -2.14 -6.42
N PHE A 45 -11.75 -0.84 -6.72
CA PHE A 45 -13.04 -0.18 -6.92
C PHE A 45 -13.37 0.14 -8.39
N THR A 46 -12.43 0.08 -9.32
CA THR A 46 -12.68 0.38 -10.75
C THR A 46 -13.33 -0.77 -11.52
N ASN A 47 -13.40 -1.98 -10.96
CA ASN A 47 -13.95 -3.15 -11.67
C ASN A 47 -15.36 -3.56 -11.24
N THR A 48 -15.96 -2.90 -10.24
CA THR A 48 -17.28 -3.29 -9.71
C THR A 48 -18.45 -2.70 -10.52
N GLY A 49 -18.18 -1.80 -11.49
CA GLY A 49 -19.19 -1.14 -12.30
C GLY A 49 -19.53 -1.82 -13.65
N ASP A 50 -18.62 -2.64 -14.18
CA ASP A 50 -18.73 -3.17 -15.55
C ASP A 50 -19.59 -4.44 -15.63
N ALA A 51 -19.58 -5.29 -14.60
CA ALA A 51 -20.38 -6.51 -14.59
C ALA A 51 -21.88 -6.27 -14.33
N ALA A 52 -22.23 -5.18 -13.66
CA ALA A 52 -23.62 -4.88 -13.28
C ALA A 52 -24.48 -4.36 -14.44
N ASN A 53 -23.86 -3.91 -15.53
CA ASN A 53 -24.54 -3.27 -16.66
C ASN A 53 -24.35 -4.01 -17.99
N LEU A 54 -24.03 -5.32 -17.93
CA LEU A 54 -23.96 -6.16 -19.12
C LEU A 54 -25.38 -6.47 -19.62
N VAL A 55 -25.70 -5.97 -20.81
CA VAL A 55 -27.00 -6.17 -21.46
C VAL A 55 -26.82 -6.91 -22.78
N GLY A 56 -27.81 -7.75 -23.11
CA GLY A 56 -27.84 -8.44 -24.40
C GLY A 56 -28.04 -7.48 -25.56
N LEU A 57 -27.52 -7.83 -26.73
CA LEU A 57 -27.59 -7.01 -27.94
C LEU A 57 -29.04 -6.78 -28.40
N ASN A 58 -29.94 -7.73 -28.11
CA ASN A 58 -31.39 -7.60 -28.28
C ASN A 58 -31.97 -6.43 -27.47
N ARG A 59 -31.50 -6.24 -26.24
CA ARG A 59 -31.98 -5.16 -25.36
C ARG A 59 -31.43 -3.82 -25.82
N VAL A 60 -30.20 -3.79 -26.31
CA VAL A 60 -29.60 -2.61 -26.95
C VAL A 60 -30.42 -2.21 -28.18
N ALA A 61 -30.81 -3.17 -29.03
CA ALA A 61 -31.67 -2.91 -30.18
C ALA A 61 -33.01 -2.27 -29.77
N SER A 62 -33.64 -2.74 -28.68
CA SER A 62 -34.84 -2.10 -28.13
C SER A 62 -34.59 -0.65 -27.69
N TYR A 63 -33.48 -0.38 -26.99
CA TYR A 63 -33.15 1.00 -26.57
C TYR A 63 -32.88 1.95 -27.73
N VAL A 64 -32.31 1.42 -28.83
CA VAL A 64 -32.14 2.18 -30.06
C VAL A 64 -33.50 2.48 -30.71
N GLN A 65 -34.38 1.48 -30.78
CA GLN A 65 -35.73 1.67 -31.32
C GLN A 65 -36.57 2.67 -30.50
N GLU A 66 -36.35 2.70 -29.18
CA GLU A 66 -36.99 3.64 -28.26
C GLU A 66 -36.32 5.03 -28.22
N GLU A 67 -35.31 5.29 -29.07
CA GLU A 67 -34.54 6.55 -29.13
C GLU A 67 -33.91 6.96 -27.79
N LYS A 68 -33.62 5.98 -26.92
CA LYS A 68 -33.02 6.21 -25.59
C LYS A 68 -31.50 6.25 -25.59
N VAL A 69 -30.87 5.90 -26.72
CA VAL A 69 -29.42 5.82 -26.87
C VAL A 69 -28.87 7.17 -27.29
N LYS A 70 -27.88 7.65 -26.53
CA LYS A 70 -27.14 8.88 -26.79
C LYS A 70 -25.92 8.64 -27.68
N SER A 71 -25.13 7.60 -27.37
CA SER A 71 -23.96 7.23 -28.18
C SER A 71 -23.61 5.76 -28.01
N ILE A 72 -22.98 5.20 -29.04
CA ILE A 72 -22.44 3.84 -29.02
C ILE A 72 -20.95 3.91 -29.37
N THR A 73 -20.11 3.42 -28.47
CA THR A 73 -18.67 3.30 -28.70
C THR A 73 -18.30 1.83 -28.84
N VAL A 74 -17.71 1.46 -29.98
CA VAL A 74 -17.26 0.09 -30.26
C VAL A 74 -15.75 0.00 -30.01
N GLN A 75 -15.33 -0.87 -29.10
CA GLN A 75 -13.93 -1.13 -28.74
C GLN A 75 -13.62 -2.63 -28.90
N GLY A 76 -13.22 -3.02 -30.11
CA GLY A 76 -13.03 -4.43 -30.47
C GLY A 76 -14.36 -5.20 -30.34
N ASP A 77 -14.40 -6.19 -29.44
CA ASP A 77 -15.58 -7.02 -29.19
C ASP A 77 -16.52 -6.41 -28.13
N ASN A 78 -16.02 -5.45 -27.35
CA ASN A 78 -16.82 -4.76 -26.34
C ASN A 78 -17.47 -3.53 -26.95
N VAL A 79 -18.73 -3.32 -26.60
CA VAL A 79 -19.53 -2.19 -27.08
C VAL A 79 -20.09 -1.47 -25.87
N MET A 80 -19.78 -0.19 -25.76
CA MET A 80 -20.26 0.69 -24.70
C MET A 80 -21.43 1.51 -25.23
N ILE A 81 -22.54 1.52 -24.51
CA ILE A 81 -23.73 2.31 -24.85
C ILE A 81 -23.94 3.34 -23.76
N VAL A 82 -24.09 4.60 -24.15
CA VAL A 82 -24.50 5.67 -23.25
C VAL A 82 -25.94 6.00 -23.57
N LEU A 83 -26.82 5.89 -22.57
CA LEU A 83 -28.22 6.28 -22.67
C LEU A 83 -28.39 7.79 -22.44
N ASN A 84 -29.55 8.33 -22.79
CA ASN A 84 -29.89 9.75 -22.62
C ASN A 84 -29.87 10.21 -21.15
N ASP A 85 -30.09 9.29 -20.21
CA ASP A 85 -30.01 9.50 -18.76
C ASP A 85 -28.56 9.43 -18.22
N SER A 86 -27.57 9.29 -19.10
CA SER A 86 -26.15 9.08 -18.78
C SER A 86 -25.81 7.71 -18.15
N THR A 87 -26.76 6.77 -18.15
CA THR A 87 -26.49 5.38 -17.78
C THR A 87 -25.56 4.74 -18.81
N LYS A 88 -24.50 4.09 -18.33
CA LYS A 88 -23.54 3.37 -19.17
C LYS A 88 -23.86 1.88 -19.13
N LEU A 89 -24.14 1.32 -20.30
CA LEU A 89 -24.35 -0.10 -20.50
C LEU A 89 -23.20 -0.68 -21.31
N GLN A 90 -22.94 -1.97 -21.11
CA GLN A 90 -21.98 -2.70 -21.93
C GLN A 90 -22.66 -3.89 -22.59
N THR A 91 -22.25 -4.19 -23.81
CA THR A 91 -22.63 -5.42 -24.50
C THR A 91 -21.41 -5.95 -25.24
N ARG A 92 -21.50 -7.21 -25.68
CA ARG A 92 -20.47 -7.83 -26.49
C ARG A 92 -21.04 -8.16 -27.86
N LYS A 93 -20.27 -7.85 -28.90
CA LYS A 93 -20.57 -8.29 -30.27
C LYS A 93 -19.77 -9.54 -30.60
N GLU A 94 -20.27 -10.32 -31.54
CA GLU A 94 -19.50 -11.41 -32.13
C GLU A 94 -18.33 -10.84 -32.96
N ASN A 95 -17.22 -11.58 -33.02
CA ASN A 95 -15.98 -11.10 -33.65
C ASN A 95 -16.15 -10.84 -35.15
N ASP A 96 -16.97 -11.67 -35.82
CA ASP A 96 -17.12 -11.68 -37.27
C ASP A 96 -18.35 -10.91 -37.80
N GLU A 97 -19.18 -10.37 -36.90
CA GLU A 97 -20.34 -9.56 -37.31
C GLU A 97 -20.16 -8.06 -37.02
N SER A 98 -20.64 -7.26 -37.97
CA SER A 98 -20.77 -5.81 -37.77
C SER A 98 -21.94 -5.54 -36.83
N LEU A 99 -21.73 -4.72 -35.80
CA LEU A 99 -22.77 -4.28 -34.86
C LEU A 99 -24.02 -3.77 -35.60
N LEU A 100 -23.81 -2.99 -36.67
CA LEU A 100 -24.89 -2.45 -37.49
C LEU A 100 -25.76 -3.57 -38.09
N GLN A 101 -25.14 -4.63 -38.58
CA GLN A 101 -25.83 -5.75 -39.20
C GLN A 101 -26.65 -6.52 -38.18
N THR A 102 -26.11 -6.76 -36.99
CA THR A 102 -26.83 -7.45 -35.93
C THR A 102 -27.98 -6.59 -35.36
N LEU A 103 -27.80 -5.27 -35.26
CA LEU A 103 -28.89 -4.36 -34.87
C LEU A 103 -30.03 -4.32 -35.92
N ARG A 104 -29.71 -4.32 -37.22
CA ARG A 104 -30.70 -4.46 -38.29
C ARG A 104 -31.46 -5.78 -38.18
N ALA A 105 -30.76 -6.89 -37.89
CA ALA A 105 -31.38 -8.20 -37.70
C ALA A 105 -32.38 -8.21 -36.53
N PHE A 106 -32.19 -7.35 -35.52
CA PHE A 106 -33.14 -7.14 -34.43
C PHE A 106 -34.24 -6.11 -34.73
N GLY A 107 -34.33 -5.60 -35.96
CA GLY A 107 -35.41 -4.71 -36.41
C GLY A 107 -35.17 -3.22 -36.20
N VAL A 108 -33.93 -2.79 -35.94
CA VAL A 108 -33.58 -1.36 -35.95
C VAL A 108 -33.62 -0.83 -37.38
N SER A 109 -34.29 0.31 -37.61
CA SER A 109 -34.40 0.90 -38.95
C SER A 109 -33.09 1.59 -39.40
N GLU A 110 -32.89 1.71 -40.71
CA GLU A 110 -31.70 2.37 -41.27
C GLU A 110 -31.62 3.85 -40.87
N GLU A 111 -32.77 4.51 -40.75
CA GLU A 111 -32.90 5.91 -40.31
C GLU A 111 -32.43 6.09 -38.86
N GLN A 112 -32.76 5.13 -37.98
CA GLN A 112 -32.30 5.13 -36.58
C GLN A 112 -30.80 4.87 -36.48
N LEU A 113 -30.24 4.03 -37.33
CA LEU A 113 -28.79 3.77 -37.34
C LEU A 113 -27.97 4.96 -37.85
N GLN A 114 -28.52 5.73 -38.78
CA GLN A 114 -27.87 6.94 -39.32
C GLN A 114 -27.90 8.13 -38.36
N SER A 115 -28.93 8.22 -37.51
CA SER A 115 -29.04 9.27 -36.50
C SER A 115 -28.20 9.01 -35.25
N LEU A 116 -27.72 7.77 -35.07
CA LEU A 116 -26.90 7.38 -33.94
C LEU A 116 -25.42 7.73 -34.15
N PRO A 117 -24.79 8.48 -33.24
CA PRO A 117 -23.34 8.64 -33.24
C PRO A 117 -22.70 7.32 -32.78
N ILE A 118 -22.19 6.57 -33.76
CA ILE A 118 -21.43 5.34 -33.55
C ILE A 118 -19.95 5.65 -33.75
N GLU A 119 -19.19 5.63 -32.66
CA GLU A 119 -17.75 5.83 -32.68
C GLU A 119 -17.03 4.49 -32.59
N VAL A 120 -16.13 4.23 -33.54
CA VAL A 120 -15.27 3.05 -33.50
C VAL A 120 -13.92 3.48 -32.95
N GLU A 121 -13.68 3.17 -31.68
CA GLU A 121 -12.40 3.41 -31.05
C GLU A 121 -11.55 2.14 -31.13
N SER A 122 -10.31 2.30 -31.56
CA SER A 122 -9.31 1.24 -31.36
C SER A 122 -9.15 1.08 -29.85
N ALA A 123 -9.39 -0.12 -29.32
CA ALA A 123 -9.18 -0.39 -27.91
C ALA A 123 -7.77 0.11 -27.53
N PRO A 124 -7.63 0.96 -26.49
CA PRO A 124 -6.36 1.62 -26.20
C PRO A 124 -5.27 0.57 -25.96
N ASN A 125 -4.45 0.38 -26.97
CA ASN A 125 -3.22 -0.42 -26.99
C ASN A 125 -2.15 0.16 -26.04
N SER A 126 -2.37 1.37 -25.51
CA SER A 126 -1.61 1.96 -24.42
C SER A 126 -1.79 1.24 -23.08
N SER A 127 -2.83 0.41 -22.92
CA SER A 127 -3.07 -0.35 -21.70
C SER A 127 -2.09 -1.51 -21.51
N ALA A 128 -1.50 -2.09 -22.57
CA ALA A 128 -0.64 -3.26 -22.39
C ALA A 128 0.59 -2.94 -21.52
N ILE A 129 1.43 -1.98 -21.91
CA ILE A 129 2.65 -1.65 -21.16
C ILE A 129 2.31 -1.18 -19.73
N PHE A 130 1.26 -0.38 -19.56
CA PHE A 130 0.83 0.11 -18.26
C PHE A 130 0.27 -1.01 -17.37
N SER A 131 -0.54 -1.92 -17.91
CA SER A 131 -1.05 -3.10 -17.21
C SER A 131 0.07 -4.06 -16.82
N TRP A 132 1.05 -4.28 -17.70
CA TRP A 132 2.24 -5.07 -17.39
C TRP A 132 3.06 -4.43 -16.27
N LEU A 133 3.25 -3.10 -16.28
CA LEU A 133 3.94 -2.39 -15.21
C LEU A 133 3.18 -2.46 -13.89
N MET A 134 1.86 -2.31 -13.92
CA MET A 134 0.99 -2.44 -12.74
C MET A 134 0.98 -3.87 -12.18
N MET A 135 1.08 -4.89 -13.05
CA MET A 135 1.24 -6.28 -12.62
C MET A 135 2.61 -6.55 -11.98
N LEU A 136 3.67 -5.92 -12.49
CA LEU A 136 5.03 -6.06 -11.94
C LEU A 136 5.25 -5.23 -10.66
N LEU A 137 4.46 -4.17 -10.43
CA LEU A 137 4.61 -3.26 -9.30
C LEU A 137 4.52 -3.96 -7.93
N PRO A 138 3.55 -4.85 -7.63
CA PRO A 138 3.52 -5.60 -6.38
C PRO A 138 4.75 -6.49 -6.18
N MET A 139 5.23 -7.14 -7.24
CA MET A 139 6.40 -8.01 -7.18
C MET A 139 7.67 -7.20 -6.88
N LEU A 140 7.84 -6.05 -7.55
CA LEU A 140 8.93 -5.11 -7.28
C LEU A 140 8.87 -4.52 -5.87
N LEU A 141 7.68 -4.28 -5.32
CA LEU A 141 7.53 -3.79 -3.96
C LEU A 141 7.92 -4.82 -2.92
N VAL A 142 7.51 -6.08 -3.10
CA VAL A 142 7.94 -7.17 -2.22
C VAL A 142 9.45 -7.34 -2.30
N PHE A 143 10.00 -7.39 -3.51
CA PHE A 143 11.45 -7.51 -3.72
C PHE A 143 12.21 -6.32 -3.09
N GLY A 144 11.74 -5.10 -3.34
CA GLY A 144 12.30 -3.88 -2.77
C GLY A 144 12.20 -3.83 -1.24
N PHE A 145 11.11 -4.35 -0.67
CA PHE A 145 10.93 -4.46 0.78
C PHE A 145 11.93 -5.45 1.40
N PHE A 146 12.15 -6.61 0.79
CA PHE A 146 13.16 -7.56 1.26
C PHE A 146 14.58 -7.00 1.11
N ILE A 147 14.89 -6.32 0.01
CA ILE A 147 16.17 -5.61 -0.18
C ILE A 147 16.34 -4.51 0.87
N PHE A 148 15.27 -3.78 1.20
CA PHE A 148 15.29 -2.77 2.25
C PHE A 148 15.59 -3.37 3.63
N ILE A 149 14.95 -4.50 3.99
CA ILE A 149 15.23 -5.23 5.23
C ILE A 149 16.69 -5.72 5.25
N MET A 150 17.17 -6.33 4.16
CA MET A 150 18.55 -6.81 4.07
C MET A 150 19.56 -5.67 4.19
N ARG A 151 19.28 -4.51 3.58
CA ARG A 151 20.13 -3.32 3.71
C ARG A 151 20.10 -2.74 5.12
N GLN A 152 18.95 -2.78 5.80
CA GLN A 152 18.81 -2.29 7.18
C GLN A 152 19.44 -3.27 8.20
N ALA A 153 19.35 -4.57 7.94
CA ALA A 153 19.97 -5.62 8.73
C ALA A 153 21.50 -5.64 8.54
N GLY A 154 21.99 -5.43 7.31
CA GLY A 154 23.42 -5.37 6.98
C GLY A 154 24.12 -4.07 7.45
N GLY A 155 23.39 -2.96 7.55
CA GLY A 155 23.95 -1.66 7.96
C GLY A 155 24.02 -1.40 9.47
N GLY A 156 23.40 -2.24 10.31
CA GLY A 156 23.42 -2.08 11.78
C GLY A 156 23.59 -3.39 12.57
N GLY A 157 23.67 -4.53 11.88
CA GLY A 157 23.65 -5.87 12.48
C GLY A 157 24.97 -6.61 12.54
N GLN A 158 26.04 -6.13 11.89
CA GLN A 158 27.37 -6.76 11.94
C GLN A 158 27.88 -6.93 13.39
N ASN A 159 27.42 -6.07 14.31
CA ASN A 159 27.74 -6.17 15.73
C ASN A 159 26.82 -7.06 16.56
N ARG A 160 25.63 -7.49 16.10
CA ARG A 160 24.74 -8.35 16.91
C ARG A 160 25.09 -9.83 16.78
N ALA A 161 25.46 -10.30 15.58
CA ALA A 161 25.95 -11.67 15.40
C ALA A 161 27.27 -11.93 16.18
N MET A 162 28.15 -10.92 16.29
CA MET A 162 29.36 -11.00 17.12
C MET A 162 29.11 -10.76 18.64
N GLN A 163 27.90 -10.39 19.05
CA GLN A 163 27.55 -10.24 20.48
C GLN A 163 27.07 -11.55 21.11
N PHE A 164 26.70 -12.57 20.34
CA PHE A 164 26.36 -13.89 20.86
C PHE A 164 27.56 -14.67 21.44
N GLY A 165 28.79 -14.18 21.27
CA GLY A 165 30.00 -14.74 21.90
C GLY A 165 30.59 -13.92 23.05
N ARG A 166 30.08 -12.70 23.33
CA ARG A 166 30.55 -11.88 24.45
C ARG A 166 29.58 -12.00 25.62
N SER A 167 29.60 -13.15 26.29
CA SER A 167 29.06 -13.21 27.64
C SER A 167 29.73 -12.12 28.46
N ARG A 168 28.98 -11.11 28.90
CA ARG A 168 29.34 -10.31 30.06
C ARG A 168 29.20 -11.20 31.29
N ALA A 169 30.06 -12.20 31.42
CA ALA A 169 30.38 -12.72 32.73
C ALA A 169 31.09 -11.55 33.42
N ARG A 170 30.34 -10.77 34.20
CA ARG A 170 30.95 -10.00 35.27
C ARG A 170 31.73 -11.04 36.07
N LYS A 171 33.05 -11.04 35.96
CA LYS A 171 33.90 -11.59 37.01
C LYS A 171 33.44 -10.82 38.25
N MET A 172 32.66 -11.47 39.10
CA MET A 172 32.61 -11.09 40.49
C MET A 172 34.06 -11.26 40.95
N GLU A 173 34.83 -10.17 40.92
CA GLU A 173 36.01 -10.08 41.77
C GLU A 173 35.54 -10.43 43.18
N GLY A 174 36.26 -11.39 43.76
CA GLY A 174 35.80 -12.20 44.87
C GLY A 174 35.24 -11.36 46.00
N ALA A 175 33.91 -11.36 46.12
CA ALA A 175 33.28 -11.27 47.41
C ALA A 175 33.61 -12.58 48.14
N ASP A 176 34.54 -12.45 49.08
CA ASP A 176 34.59 -13.23 50.31
C ASP A 176 34.85 -14.73 50.17
N ARG A 177 36.07 -15.09 49.78
CA ARG A 177 36.67 -16.38 50.17
C ARG A 177 37.68 -16.13 51.29
N PRO A 178 37.32 -16.28 52.57
CA PRO A 178 38.31 -16.27 53.64
C PRO A 178 39.22 -17.48 53.45
N THR A 179 40.50 -17.21 53.14
CA THR A 179 41.53 -18.23 53.06
C THR A 179 42.01 -18.49 54.49
N VAL A 180 41.39 -19.42 55.18
CA VAL A 180 41.90 -19.94 56.45
C VAL A 180 43.23 -20.65 56.20
N THR A 181 44.27 -20.25 56.91
CA THR A 181 45.60 -20.88 56.90
C THR A 181 45.86 -21.54 58.26
N PHE A 182 46.67 -22.59 58.30
CA PHE A 182 46.98 -23.33 59.55
C PHE A 182 47.64 -22.49 60.66
N ALA A 183 48.05 -21.26 60.36
CA ALA A 183 48.51 -20.28 61.34
C ALA A 183 47.38 -19.85 62.30
N ASP A 184 46.12 -19.87 61.88
CA ASP A 184 44.96 -19.42 62.66
C ASP A 184 44.51 -20.42 63.74
N VAL A 185 45.16 -21.59 63.86
CA VAL A 185 44.81 -22.64 64.84
C VAL A 185 45.81 -22.69 66.00
N ALA A 186 46.92 -21.93 65.94
CA ALA A 186 48.00 -22.01 66.93
C ALA A 186 47.82 -21.10 68.16
N GLY A 187 46.76 -20.28 68.21
CA GLY A 187 46.62 -19.20 69.20
C GLY A 187 45.30 -19.13 69.95
N SER A 188 44.52 -20.23 70.04
CA SER A 188 43.31 -20.24 70.84
C SER A 188 43.60 -20.75 72.26
N ASP A 189 43.80 -19.81 73.17
CA ASP A 189 44.21 -20.00 74.56
C ASP A 189 43.07 -20.43 75.50
N GLU A 190 42.17 -21.32 75.07
CA GLU A 190 41.01 -21.75 75.87
C GLU A 190 40.65 -23.24 75.72
N ALA A 191 41.65 -24.12 75.71
CA ALA A 191 41.41 -25.57 75.80
C ALA A 191 42.29 -26.26 76.84
N LYS A 192 42.13 -25.86 78.13
CA LYS A 192 42.07 -26.74 79.33
C LYS A 192 42.55 -26.00 80.59
N GLN A 193 41.63 -25.90 81.56
CA GLN A 193 41.81 -25.68 83.02
C GLN A 193 42.37 -24.34 83.49
#